data_AF-A0A938H6T6-F1
#
_entry.id   AF-A0A938H6T6-F1
#
_cell.length_a   1.000
_cell.length_b   1.000
_cell.length_c   1.000
_cell.angle_alpha   90.00
_cell.angle_beta   90.00
_cell.angle_gamma   90.00
#
_symmetry.space_group_name_H-M   'P 1'
#
loop_
_entity.id
_entity.type
_entity.pdbx_description
1 polymer ?
#
loop_
_entity_poly.entity_id
_entity_poly.type
_entity_poly.pdbx_seq_one_letter_code
_entity_poly.pdbx_strand_id
1 'polypeptide(L)'
;MRGARLAMVMVALVATARAAEAQQQPTPRLEPARVAGQVVLGAYAGIGGFIVGRYVGEELVQRLGSDHEPTIRRVGFATGTIGGGLATAGVVYGIGSLGDQSGDFDATALGAGVGFAASMALARLLLGPELNPPSGMRTTARWATANLIALLPAVGASIGFNSTRRSP
;
A
#
# COMPACT_ATOMS: atom_id res chain seq x y z
N MET A 1 30.66 -16.76 -13.07
CA MET A 1 30.60 -15.36 -12.57
C MET A 1 30.45 -14.27 -13.65
N ARG A 2 30.59 -14.55 -14.95
CA ARG A 2 30.44 -13.53 -16.03
C ARG A 2 28.98 -13.12 -16.32
N GLY A 3 28.02 -14.03 -16.14
CA GLY A 3 26.60 -13.76 -16.43
C GLY A 3 25.93 -12.73 -15.50
N ALA A 4 26.29 -12.71 -14.22
CA ALA A 4 25.70 -11.77 -13.24
C ALA A 4 26.08 -10.31 -13.50
N ARG A 5 27.28 -10.05 -14.04
CA ARG A 5 27.74 -8.70 -14.39
C ARG A 5 27.04 -8.16 -15.64
N LEU A 6 26.80 -9.01 -16.62
CA LEU A 6 26.05 -8.66 -17.83
C LEU A 6 24.57 -8.36 -17.52
N ALA A 7 23.94 -9.16 -16.65
CA ALA A 7 22.57 -8.91 -16.20
C ALA A 7 22.45 -7.56 -15.45
N MET A 8 23.42 -7.24 -14.58
CA MET A 8 23.42 -6.00 -13.80
C MET A 8 23.61 -4.76 -14.67
N VAL A 9 24.48 -4.84 -15.69
CA VAL A 9 24.68 -3.75 -16.67
C VAL A 9 23.44 -3.55 -17.54
N MET A 10 22.77 -4.63 -17.97
CA MET A 10 21.51 -4.55 -18.71
C MET A 10 20.38 -3.94 -17.88
N VAL A 11 20.26 -4.31 -16.61
CA VAL A 11 19.27 -3.71 -15.68
C VAL A 11 19.54 -2.23 -15.49
N ALA A 12 20.81 -1.83 -15.31
CA ALA A 12 21.18 -0.43 -15.19
C ALA A 12 20.86 0.38 -16.46
N LEU A 13 21.15 -0.18 -17.65
CA LEU A 13 20.87 0.48 -18.93
C LEU A 13 19.38 0.63 -19.20
N VAL A 14 18.58 -0.40 -18.90
CA VAL A 14 17.11 -0.33 -19.03
C VAL A 14 16.54 0.68 -18.03
N ALA A 15 17.07 0.75 -16.81
CA ALA A 15 16.66 1.74 -15.82
C ALA A 15 16.98 3.17 -16.26
N THR A 16 18.16 3.42 -16.87
CA THR A 16 18.51 4.75 -17.39
C THR A 16 17.71 5.14 -18.63
N ALA A 17 17.40 4.18 -19.51
CA ALA A 17 16.57 4.44 -20.69
C ALA A 17 15.13 4.81 -20.30
N ARG A 18 14.53 4.06 -19.36
CA ARG A 18 13.20 4.36 -18.80
C ARG A 18 13.16 5.71 -18.07
N ALA A 19 14.24 6.07 -17.36
CA ALA A 19 14.35 7.35 -16.68
C ALA A 19 14.43 8.54 -17.66
N ALA A 20 15.12 8.37 -18.79
CA ALA A 20 15.26 9.40 -19.82
C ALA A 20 13.95 9.64 -20.59
N GLU A 21 13.22 8.58 -20.95
CA GLU A 21 11.89 8.69 -21.58
C GLU A 21 10.88 9.34 -20.63
N ALA A 22 10.92 8.98 -19.35
CA ALA A 22 10.07 9.59 -18.34
C ALA A 22 10.33 11.10 -18.25
N GLN A 23 11.57 11.58 -18.26
CA GLN A 23 11.86 13.03 -18.14
C GLN A 23 11.32 13.90 -19.29
N GLN A 24 11.00 13.33 -20.45
CA GLN A 24 10.57 14.09 -21.63
C GLN A 24 9.05 14.32 -21.71
N GLN A 25 8.26 13.55 -20.96
CA GLN A 25 6.80 13.67 -20.97
C GLN A 25 6.30 14.73 -19.98
N PRO A 26 5.38 15.62 -20.40
CA PRO A 26 4.81 16.63 -19.51
C PRO A 26 4.15 15.96 -18.32
N THR A 27 4.57 16.36 -17.11
CA THR A 27 3.94 15.87 -15.88
C THR A 27 2.60 16.58 -15.70
N PRO A 28 1.46 15.86 -15.68
CA PRO A 28 0.17 16.48 -15.49
C PRO A 28 0.07 17.20 -14.14
N ARG A 29 -0.83 18.19 -14.04
CA ARG A 29 -1.06 18.93 -12.79
C ARG A 29 -1.64 18.02 -11.70
N LEU A 30 -1.28 18.33 -10.45
CA LEU A 30 -1.89 17.74 -9.26
C LEU A 30 -3.29 18.33 -9.09
N GLU A 31 -4.30 17.47 -9.05
CA GLU A 31 -5.66 17.84 -8.71
C GLU A 31 -5.93 17.49 -7.24
N PRO A 32 -6.17 18.48 -6.36
CA PRO A 32 -6.37 18.23 -4.94
C PRO A 32 -7.52 17.26 -4.64
N ALA A 33 -8.62 17.37 -5.41
CA ALA A 33 -9.78 16.48 -5.28
C ALA A 33 -9.43 15.02 -5.62
N ARG A 34 -8.61 14.80 -6.65
CA ARG A 34 -8.13 13.46 -7.03
C ARG A 34 -7.25 12.87 -5.94
N VAL A 35 -6.27 13.64 -5.45
CA VAL A 35 -5.36 13.18 -4.38
C VAL A 35 -6.14 12.88 -3.10
N ALA A 36 -7.08 13.75 -2.72
CA ALA A 36 -7.96 13.50 -1.57
C ALA A 36 -8.79 12.22 -1.77
N GLY A 37 -9.34 12.02 -2.98
CA GLY A 37 -10.07 10.81 -3.35
C GLY A 37 -9.20 9.55 -3.26
N GLN A 38 -7.97 9.59 -3.81
CA GLN A 38 -7.00 8.50 -3.73
C GLN A 38 -6.71 8.12 -2.27
N VAL A 39 -6.46 9.11 -1.41
CA VAL A 39 -6.13 8.87 0.00
C VAL A 39 -7.32 8.30 0.77
N VAL A 40 -8.50 8.92 0.65
CA VAL A 40 -9.69 8.50 1.40
C VAL A 40 -10.17 7.14 0.91
N LEU A 41 -10.42 6.98 -0.38
CA LEU A 41 -10.93 5.72 -0.94
C LEU A 41 -9.90 4.60 -0.85
N GLY A 42 -8.62 4.91 -1.06
CA GLY A 42 -7.52 3.97 -0.90
C GLY A 42 -7.43 3.42 0.54
N ALA A 43 -7.59 4.27 1.55
CA ALA A 43 -7.56 3.84 2.95
C ALA A 43 -8.70 2.87 3.29
N TYR A 44 -9.93 3.20 2.90
CA TYR A 44 -11.09 2.33 3.13
C TYR A 44 -11.03 1.03 2.30
N ALA A 45 -10.51 1.10 1.06
CA ALA A 45 -10.23 -0.07 0.26
C ALA A 45 -9.18 -0.97 0.94
N GLY A 46 -8.15 -0.38 1.55
CA GLY A 46 -7.16 -1.11 2.35
C GLY A 46 -7.77 -1.86 3.53
N ILE A 47 -8.69 -1.23 4.27
CA ILE A 47 -9.43 -1.90 5.36
C ILE A 47 -10.25 -3.07 4.83
N GLY A 48 -11.02 -2.86 3.75
CA GLY A 48 -11.81 -3.92 3.13
C GLY A 48 -10.96 -5.07 2.60
N GLY A 49 -9.86 -4.76 1.90
CA GLY A 49 -8.90 -5.73 1.40
C GLY A 49 -8.22 -6.52 2.51
N PHE A 50 -7.96 -5.90 3.67
CA PHE A 50 -7.44 -6.59 4.84
C PHE A 50 -8.42 -7.62 5.37
N ILE A 51 -9.68 -7.24 5.54
CA ILE A 51 -10.72 -8.15 6.06
C ILE A 51 -10.90 -9.35 5.12
N VAL A 52 -11.05 -9.09 3.82
CA VAL A 52 -11.22 -10.15 2.81
C VAL A 52 -9.97 -11.03 2.72
N GLY A 53 -8.78 -10.42 2.66
CA GLY A 53 -7.52 -11.16 2.59
C GLY A 53 -7.29 -12.03 3.82
N ARG A 54 -7.65 -11.53 5.01
CA ARG A 54 -7.58 -12.30 6.25
C ARG A 54 -8.50 -13.49 6.21
N TYR A 55 -9.77 -13.28 5.87
CA TYR A 55 -10.75 -14.36 5.75
C TYR A 55 -10.28 -15.46 4.79
N VAL A 56 -9.80 -15.08 3.59
CA VAL A 56 -9.29 -16.03 2.60
C VAL A 56 -8.09 -16.82 3.13
N GLY A 57 -7.17 -16.17 3.84
CA GLY A 57 -5.99 -16.85 4.40
C GLY A 57 -6.33 -17.81 5.52
N GLU A 58 -7.24 -17.44 6.43
CA GLU A 58 -7.69 -18.30 7.51
C GLU A 58 -8.41 -19.54 6.95
N GLU A 59 -9.33 -19.33 6.01
CA GLU A 59 -10.07 -20.41 5.32
C GLU A 59 -9.12 -21.37 4.59
N LEU A 60 -8.09 -20.84 3.91
CA LEU A 60 -7.14 -21.65 3.16
C LEU A 60 -6.28 -22.54 4.08
N VAL A 61 -5.88 -22.03 5.25
CA VAL A 61 -5.14 -22.82 6.25
C VAL A 61 -6.02 -23.88 6.90
N GLN A 62 -7.28 -23.57 7.18
CA GLN A 62 -8.25 -24.55 7.68
C GLN A 62 -8.46 -25.68 6.67
N ARG A 63 -8.59 -25.35 5.38
CA ARG A 63 -8.72 -26.36 4.30
C ARG A 63 -7.47 -27.22 4.10
N LEU A 64 -6.30 -26.71 4.47
CA LEU A 64 -5.04 -27.46 4.46
C LEU A 64 -4.86 -28.35 5.72
N GLY A 65 -5.86 -28.39 6.61
CA GLY A 65 -5.90 -29.30 7.75
C GLY A 65 -5.08 -28.85 8.96
N SER A 66 -4.77 -27.55 9.07
CA SER A 66 -4.05 -27.03 10.24
C SER A 66 -5.03 -26.59 11.32
N ASP A 67 -5.16 -27.37 12.40
CA ASP A 67 -5.94 -27.00 13.59
C ASP A 67 -5.17 -26.11 14.59
N HIS A 68 -3.92 -25.74 14.25
CA HIS A 68 -3.12 -24.86 15.09
C HIS A 68 -3.59 -23.41 14.96
N GLU A 69 -4.40 -22.98 15.91
CA GLU A 69 -4.95 -21.63 16.03
C GLU A 69 -3.91 -20.49 15.87
N PRO A 70 -2.67 -20.58 16.41
CA PRO A 70 -1.65 -19.54 16.18
C PRO A 70 -1.22 -19.44 14.71
N THR A 71 -1.20 -20.56 13.99
CA THR A 71 -0.82 -20.61 12.56
C THR A 71 -1.89 -19.95 11.70
N ILE A 72 -3.16 -20.31 11.94
CA ILE A 72 -4.33 -19.70 11.26
C ILE A 72 -4.28 -18.19 11.41
N ARG A 73 -4.13 -17.68 12.64
CA ARG A 73 -4.09 -16.24 12.91
C ARG A 73 -2.92 -15.52 12.25
N ARG A 74 -1.74 -16.14 12.21
CA ARG A 74 -0.54 -15.57 11.55
C ARG A 74 -0.72 -15.49 10.05
N VAL A 75 -1.21 -16.56 9.42
CA VAL A 75 -1.45 -16.57 7.98
C VAL A 75 -2.56 -15.59 7.63
N GLY A 76 -3.68 -15.60 8.36
CA GLY A 76 -4.75 -14.62 8.18
C GLY A 76 -4.27 -13.18 8.33
N PHE A 77 -3.39 -12.89 9.29
CA PHE A 77 -2.80 -11.56 9.40
C PHE A 77 -1.94 -11.22 8.17
N ALA A 78 -1.06 -12.13 7.74
CA ALA A 78 -0.19 -11.91 6.59
C ALA A 78 -0.98 -11.72 5.28
N THR A 79 -1.95 -12.59 4.99
CA THR A 79 -2.81 -12.49 3.80
C THR A 79 -3.71 -11.27 3.87
N GLY A 80 -4.18 -10.90 5.06
CA GLY A 80 -4.87 -9.63 5.29
C GLY A 80 -3.98 -8.43 4.95
N THR A 81 -2.74 -8.38 5.45
CA THR A 81 -1.81 -7.29 5.14
C THR A 81 -1.55 -7.18 3.63
N ILE A 82 -1.32 -8.30 2.96
CA ILE A 82 -1.13 -8.33 1.49
C ILE A 82 -2.40 -7.85 0.78
N GLY A 83 -3.57 -8.38 1.13
CA GLY A 83 -4.85 -8.02 0.53
C GLY A 83 -5.17 -6.53 0.71
N GLY A 84 -4.94 -5.99 1.91
CA GLY A 84 -5.11 -4.57 2.20
C GLY A 84 -4.13 -3.68 1.42
N GLY A 85 -2.87 -4.08 1.32
CA GLY A 85 -1.87 -3.35 0.52
C GLY A 85 -2.23 -3.30 -0.96
N LEU A 86 -2.61 -4.45 -1.54
CA LEU A 86 -3.01 -4.54 -2.95
C LEU A 86 -4.30 -3.77 -3.23
N ALA A 87 -5.30 -3.86 -2.35
CA ALA A 87 -6.55 -3.10 -2.51
C ALA A 87 -6.29 -1.59 -2.44
N THR A 88 -5.46 -1.13 -1.51
CA THR A 88 -5.04 0.27 -1.40
C THR A 88 -4.36 0.74 -2.69
N ALA A 89 -3.33 0.02 -3.13
CA ALA A 89 -2.57 0.36 -4.33
C ALA A 89 -3.46 0.35 -5.58
N GLY A 90 -4.31 -0.67 -5.72
CA GLY A 90 -5.24 -0.82 -6.83
C GLY A 90 -6.23 0.33 -6.95
N VAL A 91 -6.85 0.74 -5.85
CA VAL A 91 -7.79 1.87 -5.85
C VAL A 91 -7.09 3.19 -6.13
N VAL A 92 -5.93 3.44 -5.50
CA VAL A 92 -5.15 4.66 -5.76
C VAL A 92 -4.70 4.76 -7.20
N TYR A 93 -4.19 3.65 -7.76
CA TYR A 93 -3.80 3.54 -9.16
C TYR A 93 -4.99 3.75 -10.09
N GLY A 94 -6.13 3.10 -9.80
CA GLY A 94 -7.36 3.21 -10.58
C GLY A 94 -7.87 4.65 -10.63
N ILE A 95 -7.98 5.33 -9.48
CA ILE A 95 -8.38 6.74 -9.40
C ILE A 95 -7.36 7.64 -10.09
N GLY A 96 -6.08 7.38 -9.90
CA GLY A 96 -4.99 8.15 -10.51
C GLY A 96 -4.98 8.06 -12.03
N SER A 97 -5.38 6.91 -12.55
CA SER A 97 -5.44 6.62 -13.99
C SER A 97 -6.76 7.02 -14.64
N LEU A 98 -7.66 7.69 -13.90
CA LEU A 98 -8.86 8.27 -14.50
C LEU A 98 -8.47 9.53 -15.29
N GLY A 99 -8.84 9.55 -16.57
CA GLY A 99 -8.54 10.64 -17.50
C GLY A 99 -7.23 10.43 -18.26
N ASP A 100 -6.59 11.53 -18.66
CA ASP A 100 -5.42 11.50 -19.56
C ASP A 100 -4.09 11.41 -18.80
N GLN A 101 -4.02 10.54 -17.79
CA GLN A 101 -2.83 10.34 -16.98
C GLN A 101 -2.66 8.85 -16.70
N SER A 102 -1.42 8.38 -16.74
CA SER A 102 -1.06 7.03 -16.26
C SER A 102 0.12 7.16 -15.30
N GLY A 103 0.22 6.23 -14.35
CA GLY A 103 1.36 6.11 -13.45
C GLY A 103 1.91 4.69 -13.44
N ASP A 104 2.90 4.43 -12.61
CA ASP A 104 3.45 3.10 -12.41
C ASP A 104 2.76 2.41 -11.22
N PHE A 105 2.18 1.23 -11.47
CA PHE A 105 1.56 0.43 -10.42
C PHE A 105 2.58 -0.08 -9.41
N ASP A 106 3.79 -0.45 -9.84
CA ASP A 106 4.83 -0.98 -8.95
C ASP A 106 5.29 0.11 -7.97
N ALA A 107 5.48 1.34 -8.46
CA ALA A 107 5.77 2.50 -7.62
C ALA A 107 4.62 2.79 -6.64
N THR A 108 3.37 2.64 -7.08
CA THR A 108 2.17 2.80 -6.24
C THR A 108 2.13 1.74 -5.13
N ALA A 109 2.39 0.47 -5.46
CA ALA A 109 2.41 -0.64 -4.51
C ALA A 109 3.56 -0.53 -3.51
N LEU A 110 4.76 -0.16 -3.97
CA LEU A 110 5.90 0.13 -3.09
C LEU A 110 5.61 1.30 -2.14
N GLY A 111 4.98 2.36 -2.67
CA GLY A 111 4.50 3.48 -1.86
C GLY A 111 3.52 3.04 -0.77
N ALA A 112 2.58 2.15 -1.10
CA ALA A 112 1.65 1.57 -0.13
C ALA A 112 2.38 0.79 0.97
N GLY A 113 3.39 0.00 0.59
CA GLY A 113 4.23 -0.77 1.53
C GLY A 113 5.02 0.12 2.49
N VAL A 114 5.65 1.19 1.99
CA VAL A 114 6.35 2.18 2.83
C VAL A 114 5.36 2.88 3.77
N GLY A 115 4.19 3.27 3.25
CA GLY A 115 3.12 3.85 4.07
C GLY A 115 2.63 2.90 5.16
N PHE A 116 2.52 1.60 4.88
CA PHE A 116 2.21 0.59 5.89
C PHE A 116 3.28 0.48 6.97
N ALA A 117 4.57 0.49 6.61
CA ALA A 117 5.65 0.49 7.60
C ALA A 117 5.58 1.73 8.52
N ALA A 118 5.30 2.91 7.94
CA ALA A 118 5.06 4.13 8.72
C ALA A 118 3.81 4.02 9.61
N SER A 119 2.75 3.37 9.12
CA SER A 119 1.52 3.08 9.88
C SER A 119 1.84 2.25 11.12
N MET A 120 2.66 1.21 10.97
CA MET A 120 3.06 0.35 12.08
C MET A 120 3.94 1.08 13.09
N ALA A 121 4.85 1.94 12.64
CA ALA A 121 5.66 2.76 13.52
C ALA A 121 4.78 3.74 14.33
N LEU A 122 3.83 4.42 13.67
CA LEU A 122 2.89 5.33 14.31
C LEU A 122 1.96 4.59 15.27
N ALA A 123 1.44 3.41 14.88
CA ALA A 123 0.60 2.60 15.73
C ALA A 123 1.32 2.19 17.01
N ARG A 124 2.59 1.76 16.92
CA ARG A 124 3.40 1.46 18.11
C ARG A 124 3.68 2.67 18.98
N LEU A 125 3.86 3.84 18.38
CA LEU A 125 4.06 5.09 19.11
C LEU A 125 2.80 5.51 19.88
N LEU A 126 1.61 5.35 19.28
CA LEU A 126 0.34 5.82 19.85
C LEU A 126 -0.34 4.79 20.76
N LEU A 127 -0.16 3.50 20.49
CA LEU A 127 -0.88 2.39 21.13
C LEU A 127 0.06 1.44 21.89
N GLY A 128 1.37 1.66 21.83
CA GLY A 128 2.35 0.77 22.44
C GLY A 128 2.59 -0.53 21.67
N PRO A 129 3.44 -1.43 22.21
CA PRO A 129 3.90 -2.63 21.50
C PRO A 129 2.78 -3.65 21.23
N GLU A 130 1.78 -3.72 22.10
CA GLU A 130 0.62 -4.60 21.98
C GLU A 130 -0.47 -4.04 21.04
N LEU A 131 -0.27 -2.85 20.48
CA LEU A 131 -1.22 -2.16 19.59
C LEU A 131 -2.61 -1.97 20.22
N ASN A 132 -2.67 -1.88 21.54
CA ASN A 132 -3.90 -1.74 22.29
C ASN A 132 -4.13 -0.28 22.69
N PRO A 133 -5.34 0.27 22.48
CA PRO A 133 -5.64 1.62 22.93
C PRO A 133 -5.51 1.72 24.46
N PRO A 134 -4.81 2.77 24.98
CA PRO A 134 -4.67 2.98 26.42
C PRO A 134 -5.99 2.98 27.17
N SER A 135 -5.97 2.47 28.41
CA SER A 135 -7.11 2.54 29.33
C SER A 135 -7.53 4.00 29.54
N GLY A 136 -8.79 4.32 29.27
CA GLY A 136 -9.32 5.69 29.37
C GLY A 136 -9.34 6.50 28.06
N MET A 137 -8.79 5.98 26.95
CA MET A 137 -8.91 6.65 25.66
C MET A 137 -10.36 6.70 25.18
N ARG A 138 -10.89 7.92 24.96
CA ARG A 138 -12.26 8.17 24.45
C ARG A 138 -12.48 7.50 23.09
N THR A 139 -13.71 7.07 22.80
CA THR A 139 -14.08 6.42 21.53
C THR A 139 -13.74 7.26 20.31
N THR A 140 -13.96 8.58 20.37
CA THR A 140 -13.61 9.51 19.29
C THR A 140 -12.11 9.55 19.02
N ALA A 141 -11.29 9.54 20.07
CA ALA A 141 -9.83 9.48 19.94
C ALA A 141 -9.38 8.14 19.34
N ARG A 142 -9.97 7.02 19.75
CA ARG A 142 -9.69 5.69 19.16
C ARG A 142 -9.99 5.67 17.67
N TRP A 143 -11.15 6.20 17.27
CA TRP A 143 -11.54 6.28 15.87
C TRP A 143 -10.60 7.19 15.07
N ALA A 144 -10.24 8.36 15.60
CA ALA A 144 -9.30 9.27 14.95
C ALA A 144 -7.90 8.64 14.78
N THR A 145 -7.39 7.96 15.81
CA THR A 145 -6.12 7.23 15.75
C THR A 145 -6.15 6.12 14.71
N ALA A 146 -7.23 5.33 14.67
CA ALA A 146 -7.39 4.27 13.67
C ALA A 146 -7.39 4.81 12.24
N ASN A 147 -8.10 5.91 11.98
CA ASN A 147 -8.10 6.55 10.66
C ASN A 147 -6.72 7.10 10.30
N LEU A 148 -6.04 7.78 11.24
CA LEU A 148 -4.71 8.31 11.00
C LEU A 148 -3.71 7.22 10.59
N ILE A 149 -3.76 6.07 11.28
CA ILE A 149 -2.92 4.91 10.95
C ILE A 149 -3.33 4.32 9.58
N ALA A 150 -4.62 4.18 9.32
CA ALA A 150 -5.13 3.59 8.08
C ALA A 150 -4.92 4.45 6.82
N LEU A 151 -4.74 5.76 6.96
CA LEU A 151 -4.51 6.68 5.83
C LEU A 151 -3.09 6.57 5.26
N LEU A 152 -2.10 6.23 6.09
CA LEU A 152 -0.69 6.27 5.71
C LEU A 152 -0.31 5.36 4.52
N PRO A 153 -0.83 4.13 4.38
CA PRO A 153 -0.60 3.32 3.18
C PRO A 153 -1.16 4.01 1.93
N ALA A 154 -2.34 4.61 2.00
CA ALA A 154 -2.96 5.31 0.88
C ALA A 154 -2.20 6.60 0.52
N VAL A 155 -1.67 7.31 1.51
CA VAL A 155 -0.76 8.47 1.28
C VAL A 155 0.51 8.02 0.57
N GLY A 156 1.17 6.96 1.06
CA GLY A 156 2.37 6.43 0.42
C GLY A 156 2.11 5.96 -1.01
N ALA A 157 1.00 5.24 -1.23
CA ALA A 157 0.58 4.81 -2.57
C ALA A 157 0.33 6.02 -3.49
N SER A 158 -0.33 7.05 -2.98
CA SER A 158 -0.61 8.27 -3.73
C SER A 158 0.67 8.99 -4.12
N ILE A 159 1.67 9.04 -3.23
CA ILE A 159 3.01 9.58 -3.54
C ILE A 159 3.67 8.76 -4.65
N GLY A 160 3.64 7.42 -4.56
CA GLY A 160 4.20 6.51 -5.56
C GLY A 160 3.57 6.66 -6.96
N PHE A 161 2.24 6.78 -7.02
CA PHE A 161 1.54 7.07 -8.27
C PHE A 161 1.93 8.44 -8.82
N ASN A 162 1.85 9.47 -7.97
CA ASN A 162 2.03 10.85 -8.41
C ASN A 162 3.48 11.21 -8.74
N SER A 163 4.47 10.45 -8.27
CA SER A 163 5.87 10.61 -8.66
C SER A 163 6.18 10.03 -10.03
N THR A 164 5.37 9.09 -10.50
CA THR A 164 5.56 8.39 -11.79
C THR A 164 4.55 8.81 -12.85
N ARG A 165 3.60 9.69 -12.52
CA ARG A 165 2.53 10.06 -13.44
C ARG A 165 3.03 10.76 -14.70
N ARG A 166 2.46 10.41 -15.84
CA ARG A 166 2.74 10.97 -17.16
C ARG A 166 1.44 11.16 -17.94
N SER A 167 1.42 12.15 -18.83
CA SER A 167 0.43 12.18 -19.92
C SER A 167 0.74 11.09 -20.94
N PRO A 168 -0.29 10.47 -21.56
CA PRO A 168 -0.10 9.55 -22.68
C PRO A 168 0.58 10.22 -23.87
#